data_AF-A0A9E3B056-F1
#
_entry.id   AF-A0A9E3B056-F1
#
_cell.length_a   1.000
_cell.length_b   1.000
_cell.length_c   1.000
_cell.angle_alpha   90.00
_cell.angle_beta   90.00
_cell.angle_gamma   90.00
#
_symmetry.space_group_name_H-M   'P 1'
#
loop_
_entity.id
_entity.type
_entity.pdbx_description
1 polymer ?
#
loop_
_entity_poly.entity_id
_entity_poly.type
_entity_poly.pdbx_seq_one_letter_code
_entity_poly.pdbx_strand_id
1 'polypeptide(L)' 'MSFTLIEAHAPVRLYRSKLFVPGSRPSLFEKAAAGPADVVCLDLEDAVAPSDKDAARANIVSALNEVDWR' A
#
# COMPACT_ATOMS: atom_id res chain seq x y z
N MET A 1 11.63 36.00 11.04
CA MET A 1 10.22 35.58 10.92
C MET A 1 9.93 35.43 9.43
N SER A 2 9.47 34.26 8.99
CA SER A 2 9.10 34.03 7.58
C SER A 2 7.69 34.54 7.32
N PHE A 3 7.49 35.20 6.17
CA PHE A 3 6.19 35.65 5.68
C PHE A 3 5.61 34.74 4.58
N THR A 4 6.31 33.67 4.23
CA THR A 4 5.88 32.76 3.19
C THR A 4 4.77 31.84 3.72
N LEU A 5 3.57 31.97 3.16
CA LEU A 5 2.48 31.02 3.38
C LEU A 5 2.71 29.80 2.50
N ILE A 6 2.68 28.61 3.11
CA ILE A 6 2.74 27.33 2.39
C ILE A 6 1.34 26.76 2.37
N GLU A 7 0.76 26.67 1.19
CA GLU A 7 -0.51 25.97 1.02
C GLU A 7 -0.26 24.46 0.98
N ALA A 8 -1.04 23.73 1.77
CA ALA A 8 -1.06 22.29 1.68
C ALA A 8 -1.77 21.88 0.39
N HIS A 9 -1.01 21.41 -0.60
CA HIS A 9 -1.54 20.99 -1.90
C HIS A 9 -2.14 19.58 -1.88
N ALA A 10 -1.88 18.79 -0.83
CA ALA A 10 -2.35 17.41 -0.74
C ALA A 10 -3.73 17.34 -0.06
N PRO A 11 -4.66 16.50 -0.56
CA PRO A 11 -5.94 16.27 0.11
C PRO A 11 -5.70 15.68 1.49
N VAL A 12 -6.43 16.18 2.49
CA VAL A 12 -6.38 15.65 3.84
C VAL A 12 -7.06 14.28 3.85
N ARG A 13 -6.25 13.22 3.96
CA ARG A 13 -6.71 11.85 4.18
C ARG A 13 -6.34 11.41 5.59
N LEU A 14 -7.15 10.54 6.17
CA LEU A 14 -6.83 9.91 7.45
C LEU A 14 -5.59 9.01 7.24
N TYR A 15 -4.57 9.16 8.10
CA TYR A 15 -3.28 8.47 7.96
C TYR A 15 -2.69 8.17 9.35
N ARG A 16 -3.43 7.45 10.18
CA ARG A 16 -2.99 7.07 11.54
C ARG A 16 -2.07 5.85 11.50
N SER A 17 -2.22 5.01 10.48
CA SER A 17 -1.42 3.78 10.31
C SER A 17 -1.22 3.44 8.83
N LYS A 18 -0.04 2.89 8.52
CA LYS A 18 0.29 2.32 7.21
C LYS A 18 0.72 0.86 7.38
N LEU A 19 -0.05 -0.05 6.81
CA LEU A 19 0.26 -1.48 6.82
C LEU A 19 1.04 -1.85 5.55
N PHE A 20 2.22 -2.42 5.70
CA PHE A 20 3.03 -2.93 4.59
C PHE A 20 2.76 -4.43 4.40
N VAL A 21 2.52 -4.84 3.16
CA VAL A 21 2.19 -6.21 2.79
C VAL A 21 3.02 -6.63 1.59
N PRO A 22 3.88 -7.66 1.69
CA PRO A 22 4.73 -8.07 0.58
C PRO A 22 3.91 -8.62 -0.60
N GLY A 23 4.18 -8.13 -1.81
CA GLY A 23 3.49 -8.55 -3.03
C GLY A 23 3.68 -10.04 -3.38
N SER A 24 4.74 -10.67 -2.86
CA SER A 24 5.00 -12.10 -3.02
C SER A 24 4.09 -13.00 -2.17
N ARG A 25 3.24 -12.44 -1.28
CA ARG A 25 2.37 -13.21 -0.36
C ARG A 25 0.89 -12.86 -0.55
N PRO A 26 0.23 -13.32 -1.63
CA PRO A 26 -1.15 -12.96 -1.94
C PRO A 26 -2.18 -13.36 -0.88
N SER A 27 -1.90 -14.40 -0.09
CA SER A 27 -2.76 -14.82 1.03
C SER A 27 -2.94 -13.76 2.13
N LEU A 28 -2.14 -12.69 2.12
CA LEU A 28 -2.26 -11.59 3.07
C LEU A 28 -3.18 -10.45 2.60
N PHE A 29 -3.52 -10.38 1.31
CA PHE A 29 -4.19 -9.20 0.73
C PHE A 29 -5.61 -9.02 1.27
N GLU A 30 -6.45 -10.05 1.24
CA GLU A 30 -7.82 -9.96 1.79
C GLU A 30 -7.82 -9.61 3.28
N LYS A 31 -6.87 -10.18 4.03
CA LYS A 31 -6.70 -9.87 5.46
C LYS A 31 -6.29 -8.41 5.68
N ALA A 32 -5.43 -7.87 4.81
CA ALA A 32 -5.00 -6.48 4.87
C ALA A 32 -6.14 -5.52 4.51
N ALA A 33 -6.92 -5.83 3.48
CA ALA A 33 -8.09 -5.07 3.05
C ALA A 33 -9.20 -5.06 4.12
N ALA A 34 -9.41 -6.16 4.84
CA ALA A 34 -10.35 -6.25 5.95
C ALA A 34 -9.84 -5.63 7.27
N GLY A 35 -8.58 -5.20 7.33
CA GLY A 35 -7.95 -4.67 8.52
C GLY A 35 -8.30 -3.21 8.83
N PRO A 36 -7.97 -2.70 10.04
CA PRO A 36 -8.29 -1.32 10.45
C PRO A 36 -7.23 -0.29 10.00
N ALA A 37 -6.34 -0.64 9.07
CA ALA A 37 -5.29 0.25 8.62
C ALA A 37 -5.85 1.34 7.72
N ASP A 38 -5.45 2.59 7.93
CA ASP A 38 -5.94 3.69 7.09
C ASP A 38 -5.31 3.65 5.68
N VAL A 39 -4.09 3.13 5.58
CA VAL A 39 -3.39 2.95 4.31
C VAL A 39 -2.75 1.56 4.26
N VAL A 40 -2.92 0.87 3.14
CA VAL A 40 -2.20 -0.38 2.83
C VAL A 40 -1.20 -0.12 1.71
N CYS A 41 0.02 -0.61 1.89
CA CYS A 41 1.10 -0.54 0.92
C CYS A 41 1.45 -1.96 0.49
N LEU A 42 1.09 -2.31 -0.74
CA LEU A 42 1.54 -3.55 -1.35
C LEU A 42 2.98 -3.34 -1.83
N ASP A 43 3.91 -4.07 -1.22
CA ASP A 43 5.34 -3.85 -1.37
C ASP A 43 5.95 -4.68 -2.50
N LEU A 44 6.83 -4.05 -3.27
CA LEU A 44 7.64 -4.65 -4.34
C LEU A 44 9.14 -4.54 -4.06
N GLU A 45 9.53 -3.87 -2.97
CA GLU A 45 10.91 -3.53 -2.67
C GLU A 45 11.52 -4.51 -1.66
N ASP A 46 11.86 -4.05 -0.46
CA ASP A 46 12.73 -4.79 0.48
C ASP A 46 12.07 -6.04 1.08
N ALA A 47 10.73 -6.12 1.14
CA ALA A 47 10.05 -7.32 1.62
C ALA A 47 9.89 -8.40 0.54
N VAL A 48 10.39 -8.18 -0.68
CA VAL A 48 10.28 -9.10 -1.82
C VAL A 48 11.66 -9.49 -2.34
N ALA A 49 11.97 -10.80 -2.26
CA ALA A 49 13.20 -11.36 -2.81
C ALA A 49 13.34 -11.02 -4.31
N PRO A 50 14.56 -10.77 -4.82
CA PRO A 50 14.75 -10.39 -6.22
C PRO A 50 14.11 -11.34 -7.24
N SER A 51 14.17 -12.65 -6.99
CA SER A 51 13.56 -13.69 -7.84
C SER A 51 12.03 -13.61 -7.90
N ASP A 52 11.41 -13.01 -6.89
CA ASP A 52 9.96 -13.04 -6.72
C ASP A 52 9.31 -11.74 -7.21
N LYS A 53 10.10 -10.73 -7.61
CA LYS A 53 9.57 -9.39 -7.97
C LYS A 53 8.61 -9.42 -9.15
N ASP A 54 8.85 -10.28 -10.14
CA ASP A 54 7.95 -10.40 -11.30
C ASP A 54 6.62 -11.05 -10.92
N ALA A 55 6.65 -12.13 -10.13
CA ALA A 55 5.45 -12.76 -9.60
C ALA A 55 4.69 -11.83 -8.65
N ALA A 56 5.40 -11.12 -7.77
CA ALA A 56 4.83 -10.14 -6.85
C ALA A 56 4.11 -9.00 -7.60
N ARG A 57 4.69 -8.52 -8.70
CA ARG A 57 4.04 -7.52 -9.57
C ARG A 57 2.74 -8.05 -10.14
N ALA A 58 2.72 -9.28 -10.66
CA ALA A 58 1.51 -9.90 -11.18
C ALA A 58 0.43 -10.08 -10.09
N ASN A 59 0.84 -10.55 -8.90
CA ASN A 59 -0.06 -10.71 -7.76
C ASN A 59 -0.68 -9.38 -7.34
N ILE A 60 0.11 -8.30 -7.25
CA ILE A 60 -0.39 -6.97 -6.89
C ILE A 60 -1.37 -6.45 -7.93
N VAL A 61 -1.10 -6.62 -9.22
CA VAL A 61 -2.02 -6.20 -10.29
C VAL A 61 -3.35 -6.95 -10.18
N SER A 62 -3.32 -8.27 -9.98
CA SER A 62 -4.54 -9.05 -9.75
C SER A 62 -5.28 -8.55 -8.49
N ALA A 63 -4.57 -8.36 -7.39
CA ALA A 63 -5.17 -7.89 -6.12
C ALA A 63 -5.80 -6.50 -6.20
N LEU A 64 -5.20 -5.56 -6.94
CA LEU A 64 -5.76 -4.22 -7.13
C LEU A 64 -7.07 -4.24 -7.95
N ASN A 65 -7.27 -5.25 -8.78
CA ASN A 65 -8.47 -5.41 -9.60
C ASN A 65 -9.55 -6.29 -8.95
N GLU A 66 -9.14 -7.25 -8.11
CA GLU A 66 -10.02 -8.33 -7.64
C GLU A 66 -10.37 -8.25 -6.14
N VAL A 67 -9.52 -7.64 -5.31
CA VAL A 67 -9.78 -7.50 -3.86
C VAL A 67 -10.63 -6.26 -3.58
N ASP A 68 -11.58 -6.37 -2.65
CA ASP A 68 -12.40 -5.26 -2.16
C ASP A 68 -11.61 -4.38 -1.18
N TRP A 69 -11.07 -3.26 -1.66
CA TRP A 69 -10.21 -2.33 -0.90
C TRP A 69 -10.94 -1.19 -0.16
N ARG A 70 -12.28 -1.24 -0.07
CA ARG A 70 -13.18 -0.34 0.70
C ARG A 70 -12.75 1.11 0.96
#